data_AF-A0A2S7R102-F1
#
_entry.id   AF-A0A2S7R102-F1
#
_cell.length_a   1.000
_cell.length_b   1.000
_cell.length_c   1.000
_cell.angle_alpha   90.00
_cell.angle_beta   90.00
_cell.angle_gamma   90.00
#
_symmetry.space_group_name_H-M   'P 1'
#
loop_
_entity.id
_entity.type
_entity.pdbx_description
1 polymer ?
#
loop_
_entity_poly.entity_id
_entity_poly.type
_entity_poly.pdbx_seq_one_letter_code
_entity_poly.pdbx_strand_id
1 'polypeptide(L)'
;MSHLSQATIFSPSVARQQRAAAKDWSYIDTWLSQKFANQAIPVFERNPATLKALLALAAANETADEEQELLARARENALAEVQGSISNSPNTELLHTLEDSLSPEGQASLDTLAQLSTTLNISHPSPEAIGRKFLELQTTSFNLAQASERVYVMQRALHAEFERLNSLRESLESPEYEAASDIPKQTLDIQRKSKILASKLPEIQDRIAALSSSSDSSTPKLTVQVVKAEEDDFKGWLEKVKDLESQVRAFHGLPHDTDLARLELESLRMELRDLTRERDGLFEGLVERESPKKGRR
;
A
#
# COMPACT_ATOMS: atom_id res chain seq x y z
N MET A 1 -41.18 30.31 12.59
CA MET A 1 -40.49 31.58 12.85
C MET A 1 -39.62 31.40 14.09
N SER A 2 -38.38 30.96 13.87
CA SER A 2 -37.37 30.79 14.92
C SER A 2 -36.66 32.12 15.14
N HIS A 3 -36.75 32.63 16.37
CA HIS A 3 -36.01 33.79 16.84
C HIS A 3 -34.49 33.56 16.67
N LEU A 4 -33.91 34.08 15.58
CA LEU A 4 -32.48 34.39 15.58
C LEU A 4 -32.29 35.58 16.53
N SER A 5 -31.76 35.30 17.72
CA SER A 5 -31.47 36.32 18.71
C SER A 5 -30.42 37.31 18.18
N GLN A 6 -30.86 38.55 17.93
CA GLN A 6 -30.01 39.69 17.56
C GLN A 6 -28.87 39.95 18.57
N ALA A 7 -28.95 39.40 19.79
CA ALA A 7 -27.90 39.50 20.82
C ALA A 7 -26.60 38.77 20.46
N THR A 8 -26.64 37.74 19.59
CA THR A 8 -25.42 37.01 19.16
C THR A 8 -24.62 37.79 18.11
N ILE A 9 -25.26 38.74 17.41
CA ILE A 9 -24.65 39.57 16.36
C ILE A 9 -23.82 40.73 16.94
N PHE A 10 -24.02 41.09 18.22
CA PHE A 10 -23.38 42.24 18.87
C PHE A 10 -22.59 41.91 20.15
N SER A 11 -21.98 40.72 20.23
CA SER A 11 -20.97 40.48 21.27
C SER A 11 -19.65 41.18 20.89
N PRO A 12 -19.09 42.07 21.73
CA PRO A 12 -17.80 42.73 21.47
C PRO A 12 -16.66 41.77 21.15
N SER A 13 -16.74 40.52 21.66
CA SER A 13 -15.78 39.46 21.37
C SER A 13 -15.89 38.95 19.93
N VAL A 14 -17.11 38.73 19.43
CA VAL A 14 -17.36 38.27 18.05
C VAL A 14 -16.99 39.36 17.05
N ALA A 15 -17.33 40.62 17.36
CA ALA A 15 -16.94 41.76 16.53
C ALA A 15 -15.41 41.95 16.45
N ARG A 16 -14.67 41.67 17.54
CA ARG A 16 -13.20 41.68 17.52
C ARG A 16 -12.63 40.54 16.66
N GLN A 17 -13.17 39.33 16.78
CA GLN A 17 -12.75 38.19 15.96
C GLN A 17 -13.02 38.41 14.47
N GLN A 18 -14.18 38.96 14.12
CA GLN A 18 -14.49 39.31 12.73
C GLN A 18 -13.57 40.40 12.17
N ARG A 19 -13.23 41.41 12.98
CA ARG A 19 -12.26 42.45 12.58
C ARG A 19 -10.85 41.89 12.41
N ALA A 20 -10.40 40.99 13.29
CA ALA A 20 -9.12 40.32 13.15
C ALA A 20 -9.07 39.47 11.88
N ALA A 21 -10.09 38.64 11.65
CA ALA A 21 -10.20 37.83 10.44
C ALA A 21 -10.26 38.69 9.16
N ALA A 22 -10.95 39.84 9.19
CA ALA A 22 -10.98 40.77 8.05
C ALA A 22 -9.60 41.38 7.77
N LYS A 23 -8.82 41.69 8.81
CA LYS A 23 -7.44 42.17 8.67
C LYS A 23 -6.55 41.09 8.06
N ASP A 24 -6.65 39.86 8.54
CA ASP A 24 -5.87 38.73 8.03
C ASP A 24 -6.21 38.42 6.56
N TRP A 25 -7.49 38.50 6.18
CA TRP A 25 -7.90 38.41 4.77
C TRP A 25 -7.34 39.55 3.91
N SER A 26 -7.33 40.78 4.40
CA SER A 26 -6.75 41.91 3.65
C SER A 26 -5.24 41.73 3.43
N TYR A 27 -4.53 41.19 4.41
CA TYR A 27 -3.11 40.86 4.28
C TYR A 27 -2.89 39.76 3.23
N ILE A 28 -3.66 38.66 3.28
CA ILE A 28 -3.60 37.60 2.28
C ILE A 28 -3.90 38.15 0.88
N ASP A 29 -4.91 39.01 0.73
CA ASP A 29 -5.28 39.60 -0.56
C ASP A 29 -4.13 40.45 -1.13
N THR A 30 -3.46 41.25 -0.28
CA THR A 30 -2.27 42.00 -0.71
C THR A 30 -1.11 41.08 -1.09
N TRP A 31 -0.85 40.04 -0.29
CA TRP A 31 0.23 39.08 -0.54
C TRP A 31 -0.01 38.28 -1.83
N LEU A 32 -1.24 37.79 -2.06
CA LEU A 32 -1.62 37.13 -3.32
C LEU A 32 -1.49 38.09 -4.51
N SER A 33 -1.93 39.34 -4.37
CA SER A 33 -1.81 40.32 -5.47
C SER A 33 -0.35 40.56 -5.87
N GLN A 34 0.58 40.55 -4.91
CA GLN A 34 2.02 40.65 -5.17
C GLN A 34 2.55 39.41 -5.88
N LYS A 35 2.20 38.20 -5.40
CA LYS A 35 2.71 36.94 -5.97
C LYS A 35 2.16 36.63 -7.37
N PHE A 36 0.94 37.08 -7.70
CA PHE A 36 0.33 36.87 -9.02
C PHE A 36 0.64 37.98 -10.03
N ALA A 37 1.29 39.09 -9.66
CA ALA A 37 1.83 40.11 -10.57
C ALA A 37 0.97 40.41 -11.82
N ASN A 38 -0.30 40.80 -11.61
CA ASN A 38 -1.34 41.10 -12.61
C ASN A 38 -2.07 39.90 -13.25
N GLN A 39 -1.81 38.66 -12.82
CA GLN A 39 -2.63 37.50 -13.16
C GLN A 39 -3.87 37.42 -12.27
N ALA A 40 -4.97 36.88 -12.83
CA ALA A 40 -6.19 36.67 -12.07
C ALA A 40 -5.97 35.64 -10.98
N ILE A 41 -6.21 36.02 -9.72
CA ILE A 41 -6.14 35.12 -8.58
C ILE A 41 -7.22 34.03 -8.76
N PRO A 42 -6.87 32.74 -8.71
CA PRO A 42 -7.84 31.66 -8.79
C PRO A 42 -8.93 31.80 -7.73
N VAL A 43 -10.18 31.47 -8.07
CA VAL A 43 -11.28 31.53 -7.11
C VAL A 43 -11.12 30.40 -6.10
N PHE A 44 -11.20 30.72 -4.81
CA PHE A 44 -11.11 29.74 -3.72
C PHE A 44 -12.12 30.05 -2.62
N GLU A 45 -12.42 29.05 -1.81
CA GLU A 45 -13.36 29.18 -0.69
C GLU A 45 -12.73 29.97 0.47
N ARG A 46 -13.40 31.04 0.92
CA ARG A 46 -13.00 31.81 2.11
C ARG A 46 -13.58 31.19 3.38
N ASN A 47 -12.80 30.30 4.00
CA ASN A 47 -13.14 29.54 5.19
C ASN A 47 -12.03 29.78 6.24
N PRO A 48 -12.30 29.76 7.57
CA PRO A 48 -11.24 29.84 8.59
C PRO A 48 -10.10 28.83 8.38
N ALA A 49 -10.39 27.63 7.86
CA ALA A 49 -9.37 26.64 7.52
C ALA A 49 -8.44 27.12 6.39
N THR A 50 -9.00 27.74 5.35
CA THR A 50 -8.22 28.27 4.22
C THR A 50 -7.44 29.52 4.61
N LEU A 51 -7.99 30.40 5.45
CA LEU A 51 -7.27 31.54 6.02
C LEU A 51 -6.04 31.07 6.80
N LYS A 52 -6.19 30.08 7.68
CA LYS A 52 -5.07 29.55 8.46
C LYS A 52 -3.97 28.95 7.57
N ALA A 53 -4.37 28.20 6.53
CA ALA A 53 -3.42 27.61 5.59
C ALA A 53 -2.69 28.69 4.77
N LEU A 54 -3.40 29.71 4.29
CA LEU A 54 -2.82 30.80 3.50
C LEU A 54 -1.90 31.69 4.33
N LEU A 55 -2.24 31.99 5.60
CA LEU A 55 -1.33 32.69 6.51
C LEU A 55 -0.04 31.91 6.78
N ALA A 56 -0.16 30.59 7.00
CA ALA A 56 1.01 29.74 7.20
C ALA A 56 1.91 29.70 5.95
N LEU A 57 1.29 29.64 4.77
CA LEU A 57 2.01 29.68 3.49
C LEU A 57 2.68 31.04 3.28
N ALA A 58 1.96 32.14 3.51
CA ALA A 58 2.50 33.49 3.38
C ALA A 58 3.71 33.69 4.29
N ALA A 59 3.60 33.30 5.57
CA ALA A 59 4.71 33.36 6.51
C ALA A 59 5.90 32.49 6.05
N ALA A 60 5.67 31.25 5.62
CA ALA A 60 6.74 30.38 5.13
C ALA A 60 7.42 30.92 3.86
N ASN A 61 6.65 31.58 2.99
CA ASN A 61 7.17 32.22 1.78
C ASN A 61 8.02 33.44 2.13
N GLU A 62 7.54 34.31 3.02
CA GLU A 62 8.30 35.47 3.50
C GLU A 62 9.60 35.03 4.21
N THR A 63 9.56 34.02 5.07
CA THR A 63 10.79 33.49 5.69
C THR A 63 11.77 32.94 4.65
N ALA A 64 11.27 32.25 3.61
CA ALA A 64 12.11 31.74 2.54
C ALA A 64 12.71 32.88 1.71
N ASP A 65 11.94 33.91 1.39
CA ASP A 65 12.40 35.10 0.68
C ASP A 65 13.50 35.83 1.49
N GLU A 66 13.30 36.01 2.80
CA GLU A 66 14.30 36.59 3.72
C GLU A 66 15.58 35.76 3.78
N GLU A 67 15.48 34.43 3.90
CA GLU A 67 16.63 33.53 3.89
C GLU A 67 17.41 33.60 2.57
N GLN A 68 16.70 33.63 1.43
CA GLN A 68 17.33 33.79 0.12
C GLN A 68 18.05 35.14 0.00
N GLU A 69 17.45 36.21 0.50
CA GLU A 69 18.07 37.54 0.49
C GLU A 69 19.33 37.57 1.36
N LEU A 70 19.29 36.98 2.56
CA LEU A 70 20.47 36.86 3.43
C LEU A 70 21.58 36.04 2.78
N LEU A 71 21.25 34.92 2.15
CA LEU A 71 22.21 34.10 1.40
C LEU A 71 22.80 34.85 0.21
N ALA A 72 21.99 35.62 -0.52
CA ALA A 72 22.44 36.43 -1.64
C ALA A 72 23.44 37.51 -1.18
N ARG A 73 23.11 38.24 -0.11
CA ARG A 73 24.02 39.25 0.49
C ARG A 73 25.30 38.62 1.02
N ALA A 74 25.21 37.46 1.68
CA ALA A 74 26.38 36.74 2.17
C ALA A 74 27.30 36.30 1.01
N ARG A 75 26.72 35.82 -0.10
CA ARG A 75 27.48 35.47 -1.32
C ARG A 75 28.12 36.70 -1.95
N GLU A 76 27.40 37.81 -2.06
CA GLU A 76 27.94 39.06 -2.60
C GLU A 76 29.13 39.57 -1.78
N ASN A 77 29.00 39.60 -0.45
CA ASN A 77 30.09 39.99 0.45
C ASN A 77 31.29 39.05 0.33
N ALA A 78 31.08 37.74 0.30
CA ALA A 78 32.14 36.77 0.13
C ALA A 78 32.85 36.92 -1.23
N LEU A 79 32.11 37.19 -2.30
CA LEU A 79 32.69 37.47 -3.62
C LEU A 79 33.51 38.76 -3.61
N ALA A 80 33.02 39.83 -2.96
CA ALA A 80 33.75 41.08 -2.84
C ALA A 80 35.06 40.91 -2.05
N GLU A 81 35.04 40.13 -0.97
CA GLU A 81 36.23 39.79 -0.18
C GLU A 81 37.27 39.01 -1.01
N VAL A 82 36.81 38.00 -1.75
CA VAL A 82 37.69 37.21 -2.63
C VAL A 82 38.28 38.09 -3.75
N GLN A 83 37.48 38.92 -4.42
CA GLN A 83 37.98 39.85 -5.44
C GLN A 83 38.99 40.86 -4.88
N GLY A 84 38.73 41.38 -3.67
CA GLY A 84 39.66 42.24 -2.94
C GLY A 84 40.98 41.52 -2.60
N SER A 85 40.91 40.25 -2.22
CA SER A 85 42.11 39.46 -1.91
C SER A 85 42.95 39.14 -3.16
N ILE A 86 42.29 38.87 -4.30
CA ILE A 86 42.97 38.58 -5.58
C ILE A 86 43.67 39.84 -6.08
N SER A 87 42.97 40.98 -6.14
CA SER A 87 43.55 42.25 -6.64
C SER A 87 44.72 42.77 -5.79
N ASN A 88 44.72 42.49 -4.48
CA ASN A 88 45.81 42.91 -3.58
C ASN A 88 46.93 41.86 -3.46
N SER A 89 46.85 40.73 -4.17
CA SER A 89 47.88 39.69 -4.08
C SER A 89 49.15 40.12 -4.82
N PRO A 90 50.33 40.12 -4.16
CA PRO A 90 51.60 40.50 -4.77
C PRO A 90 52.05 39.52 -5.86
N ASN A 91 51.41 38.35 -5.94
CA ASN A 91 51.71 37.31 -6.93
C ASN A 91 50.87 37.42 -8.20
N THR A 92 49.95 38.38 -8.30
CA THR A 92 49.11 38.57 -9.51
C THR A 92 49.93 38.82 -10.76
N GLU A 93 50.89 39.73 -10.69
CA GLU A 93 51.80 40.02 -11.80
C GLU A 93 52.62 38.76 -12.20
N LEU A 94 53.10 38.00 -11.21
CA LEU A 94 53.80 36.73 -11.47
C LEU A 94 52.91 35.71 -12.15
N LEU A 95 51.65 35.57 -11.71
CA LEU A 95 50.69 34.64 -12.33
C LEU A 95 50.39 35.02 -13.78
N HIS A 96 50.20 36.31 -14.08
CA HIS A 96 50.02 36.78 -15.46
C HIS A 96 51.26 36.51 -16.33
N THR A 97 52.48 36.75 -15.83
CA THR A 97 53.69 36.42 -16.60
C THR A 97 53.86 34.92 -16.84
N LEU A 98 53.42 34.08 -15.91
CA LEU A 98 53.40 32.63 -16.11
C LEU A 98 52.36 32.24 -17.16
N GLU A 99 51.15 32.79 -17.09
CA GLU A 99 50.05 32.60 -18.04
C GLU A 99 50.46 32.97 -19.48
N ASP A 100 51.17 34.10 -19.64
CA ASP A 100 51.71 34.57 -20.93
C ASP A 100 52.85 33.67 -21.47
N SER A 101 53.53 32.95 -20.58
CA SER A 101 54.64 32.05 -20.95
C SER A 101 54.19 30.62 -21.33
N LEU A 102 52.91 30.28 -21.13
CA LEU A 102 52.37 28.96 -21.47
C LEU A 102 52.21 28.80 -22.99
N SER A 103 52.34 27.55 -23.45
CA SER A 103 51.96 27.17 -24.81
C SER A 103 50.43 27.34 -25.01
N PRO A 104 49.94 27.48 -26.25
CA PRO A 104 48.49 27.56 -26.50
C PRO A 104 47.73 26.32 -25.98
N GLU A 105 48.36 25.14 -26.01
CA GLU A 105 47.80 23.92 -25.43
C GLU A 105 47.76 23.97 -23.90
N GLY A 106 48.80 24.56 -23.28
CA GLY A 106 48.85 24.80 -21.84
C GLY A 106 47.74 25.74 -21.37
N GLN A 107 47.54 26.86 -22.08
CA GLN A 107 46.45 27.80 -21.81
C GLN A 107 45.08 27.12 -21.94
N ALA A 108 44.83 26.39 -23.03
CA ALA A 108 43.58 25.65 -23.21
C ALA A 108 43.36 24.59 -22.10
N SER A 109 44.41 23.92 -21.64
CA SER A 109 44.32 22.94 -20.56
C SER A 109 43.98 23.58 -19.20
N LEU A 110 44.50 24.78 -18.93
CA LEU A 110 44.19 25.53 -17.71
C LEU A 110 42.77 26.10 -17.75
N ASP A 111 42.35 26.65 -18.88
CA ASP A 111 40.98 27.13 -19.08
C ASP A 111 39.95 26.02 -18.90
N THR A 112 40.20 24.87 -19.51
CA THR A 112 39.30 23.71 -19.36
C THR A 112 39.27 23.21 -17.91
N LEU A 113 40.41 23.18 -17.21
CA LEU A 113 40.46 22.81 -15.80
C LEU A 113 39.71 23.83 -14.93
N ALA A 114 39.85 25.13 -15.18
CA ALA A 114 39.12 26.18 -14.46
C ALA A 114 37.61 26.10 -14.72
N GLN A 115 37.20 25.86 -15.96
CA GLN A 115 35.80 25.64 -16.34
C GLN A 115 35.24 24.37 -15.68
N LEU A 116 35.98 23.27 -15.67
CA LEU A 116 35.56 22.04 -15.01
C LEU A 116 35.49 22.21 -13.49
N SER A 117 36.42 22.94 -12.88
CA SER A 117 36.42 23.23 -11.45
C SER A 117 35.22 24.07 -11.04
N THR A 118 34.90 25.10 -11.82
CA THR A 118 33.74 25.97 -11.54
C THR A 118 32.42 25.26 -11.76
N THR A 119 32.28 24.50 -12.84
CA THR A 119 31.06 23.73 -13.13
C THR A 119 30.82 22.60 -12.13
N LEU A 120 31.87 21.91 -11.68
CA LEU A 120 31.79 20.86 -10.67
C LEU A 120 31.83 21.40 -9.23
N ASN A 121 31.95 22.72 -9.07
CA ASN A 121 32.08 23.42 -7.78
C ASN A 121 33.17 22.81 -6.88
N ILE A 122 34.36 22.59 -7.45
CA ILE A 122 35.54 22.05 -6.77
C ILE A 122 36.45 23.23 -6.38
N SER A 123 36.79 23.36 -5.09
CA SER A 123 37.65 24.45 -4.60
C SER A 123 39.13 24.26 -4.94
N HIS A 124 39.59 23.01 -5.04
CA HIS A 124 40.97 22.67 -5.38
C HIS A 124 40.98 21.68 -6.55
N PRO A 125 41.13 22.19 -7.79
CA PRO A 125 41.09 21.33 -8.96
C PRO A 125 42.34 20.46 -9.03
N SER A 126 42.19 19.19 -8.64
CA SER A 126 43.11 18.13 -9.01
C SER A 126 42.42 17.20 -10.02
N PRO A 127 43.15 16.59 -10.96
CA PRO A 127 42.57 15.63 -11.90
C PRO A 127 41.83 14.49 -11.19
N GLU A 128 42.33 14.08 -10.01
CA GLU A 128 41.68 13.07 -9.17
C GLU A 128 40.35 13.57 -8.57
N ALA A 129 40.30 14.80 -8.06
CA ALA A 129 39.07 15.37 -7.50
C ALA A 129 37.99 15.52 -8.58
N ILE A 130 38.38 15.99 -9.77
CA ILE A 130 37.49 16.10 -10.94
C ILE A 130 37.01 14.71 -11.36
N GLY A 131 37.91 13.72 -11.45
CA GLY A 131 37.56 12.34 -11.81
C GLY A 131 36.58 11.69 -10.81
N ARG A 132 36.79 11.88 -9.51
CA ARG A 132 35.87 11.40 -8.47
C ARG A 132 34.49 12.03 -8.60
N LYS A 133 34.42 13.35 -8.78
CA LYS A 133 33.14 14.06 -8.96
C LYS A 133 32.42 13.63 -10.24
N PHE A 134 33.16 13.39 -11.32
CA PHE A 134 32.60 12.86 -12.55
C PHE A 134 32.01 11.45 -12.35
N LEU A 135 32.72 10.55 -11.67
CA LEU A 135 32.20 9.22 -11.35
C LEU A 135 30.97 9.27 -10.45
N GLU A 136 30.94 10.18 -9.48
CA GLU A 136 29.79 10.42 -8.61
C GLU A 136 28.57 10.90 -9.41
N LEU A 137 28.75 11.89 -10.29
CA LEU A 137 27.70 12.38 -11.19
C LEU A 137 27.21 11.30 -12.16
N GLN A 138 28.12 10.48 -12.69
CA GLN A 138 27.75 9.38 -13.58
C GLN A 138 26.95 8.31 -12.84
N THR A 139 27.37 7.96 -11.62
CA THR A 139 26.68 6.99 -10.77
C THR A 139 25.29 7.48 -10.39
N THR A 140 25.17 8.74 -9.98
CA THR A 140 23.87 9.34 -9.65
C THR A 140 22.96 9.44 -10.86
N SER A 141 23.47 9.84 -12.03
CA SER A 141 22.73 9.86 -13.29
C SER A 141 22.17 8.48 -13.65
N PHE A 142 23.01 7.44 -13.59
CA PHE A 142 22.58 6.07 -13.87
C PHE A 142 21.53 5.57 -12.87
N ASN A 143 21.74 5.82 -11.57
CA ASN A 143 20.79 5.43 -10.53
C ASN A 143 19.43 6.11 -10.71
N LEU A 144 19.41 7.40 -11.10
CA LEU A 144 18.19 8.13 -11.37
C LEU A 144 17.48 7.60 -12.62
N ALA A 145 18.21 7.33 -13.70
CA ALA A 145 17.65 6.73 -14.91
C ALA A 145 17.05 5.34 -14.64
N GLN A 146 17.73 4.51 -13.83
CA GLN A 146 17.18 3.22 -13.43
C GLN A 146 15.95 3.36 -12.53
N ALA A 147 15.96 4.32 -11.60
CA ALA A 147 14.81 4.59 -10.74
C ALA A 147 13.60 5.09 -11.55
N SER A 148 13.81 5.96 -12.54
CA SER A 148 12.73 6.44 -13.41
C SER A 148 12.11 5.31 -14.23
N GLU A 149 12.93 4.43 -14.81
CA GLU A 149 12.43 3.24 -15.53
C GLU A 149 11.62 2.31 -14.61
N ARG A 150 12.11 2.08 -13.38
CA ARG A 150 11.39 1.26 -12.40
C ARG A 150 10.04 1.88 -12.02
N VAL A 151 10.01 3.18 -11.76
CA VAL A 151 8.77 3.91 -11.44
C VAL A 151 7.81 3.84 -12.62
N TYR A 152 8.30 4.00 -13.85
CA TYR A 152 7.50 3.90 -15.07
C TYR A 152 6.85 2.52 -15.22
N VAL A 153 7.61 1.43 -15.03
CA VAL A 153 7.08 0.07 -15.05
C VAL A 153 6.03 -0.14 -13.96
N MET A 154 6.29 0.34 -12.73
CA MET A 154 5.34 0.25 -11.62
C MET A 154 4.05 1.02 -11.90
N GLN A 155 4.16 2.24 -12.43
CA GLN A 155 3.01 3.06 -12.83
C GLN A 155 2.17 2.34 -13.88
N ARG A 156 2.80 1.75 -14.90
CA ARG A 156 2.10 1.00 -15.94
C ARG A 156 1.37 -0.22 -15.36
N ALA A 157 2.00 -0.95 -14.45
CA ALA A 157 1.37 -2.09 -13.78
C ALA A 157 0.17 -1.66 -12.93
N LEU A 158 0.32 -0.60 -12.12
CA LEU A 158 -0.79 -0.06 -11.32
C LEU A 158 -1.93 0.44 -12.20
N HIS A 159 -1.64 1.04 -13.35
CA HIS A 159 -2.67 1.47 -14.30
C HIS A 159 -3.42 0.29 -14.88
N ALA A 160 -2.71 -0.76 -15.31
CA ALA A 160 -3.33 -1.99 -15.82
C ALA A 160 -4.19 -2.68 -14.75
N GLU A 161 -3.75 -2.74 -13.50
CA GLU A 161 -4.55 -3.27 -12.38
C GLU A 161 -5.76 -2.39 -12.09
N PHE A 162 -5.63 -1.06 -12.18
CA PHE A 162 -6.75 -0.14 -12.02
C PHE A 162 -7.81 -0.33 -13.12
N GLU A 163 -7.39 -0.44 -14.38
CA GLU A 163 -8.29 -0.76 -15.50
C GLU A 163 -8.98 -2.12 -15.28
N ARG A 164 -8.23 -3.14 -14.86
CA ARG A 164 -8.77 -4.46 -14.54
C ARG A 164 -9.80 -4.39 -13.42
N LEU A 165 -9.50 -3.72 -12.31
CA LEU A 165 -10.43 -3.56 -11.18
C LEU A 165 -11.68 -2.76 -11.57
N ASN A 166 -11.56 -1.75 -12.42
CA ASN A 166 -12.72 -1.02 -12.92
C ASN A 166 -13.58 -1.89 -13.83
N SER A 167 -12.98 -2.69 -14.72
CA SER A 167 -13.73 -3.64 -15.55
C SER A 167 -14.45 -4.70 -14.70
N LEU A 168 -13.81 -5.17 -13.63
CA LEU A 168 -14.44 -6.07 -12.66
C LEU A 168 -15.59 -5.37 -11.93
N ARG A 169 -15.41 -4.13 -11.46
CA ARG A 169 -16.48 -3.36 -10.83
C ARG A 169 -17.67 -3.23 -11.76
N GLU A 170 -17.45 -2.83 -13.01
CA GLU A 170 -18.52 -2.70 -14.01
C GLU A 170 -19.21 -4.05 -14.29
N SER A 171 -18.46 -5.16 -14.30
CA SER A 171 -19.06 -6.50 -14.41
C SER A 171 -19.91 -6.89 -13.18
N LEU A 172 -19.52 -6.48 -11.98
CA LEU A 172 -20.27 -6.76 -10.74
C LEU A 172 -21.48 -5.83 -10.56
N GLU A 173 -21.42 -4.62 -11.13
CA GLU A 173 -22.55 -3.69 -11.22
C GLU A 173 -23.50 -4.04 -12.38
N SER A 174 -23.16 -5.05 -13.19
CA SER A 174 -24.02 -5.50 -14.27
C SER A 174 -25.32 -6.11 -13.73
N PRO A 175 -26.42 -6.02 -14.49
CA PRO A 175 -27.73 -6.51 -14.06
C PRO A 175 -27.78 -8.03 -13.84
N GLU A 176 -26.73 -8.78 -14.22
CA GLU A 176 -26.58 -10.21 -13.95
C GLU A 176 -26.30 -10.50 -12.47
N TYR A 177 -25.67 -9.55 -11.76
CA TYR A 177 -25.34 -9.66 -10.33
C TYR A 177 -26.23 -8.78 -9.44
N GLU A 178 -27.12 -7.98 -10.02
CA GLU A 178 -28.16 -7.28 -9.26
C GLU A 178 -29.20 -8.28 -8.74
N ALA A 179 -29.55 -8.17 -7.45
CA ALA A 179 -30.64 -8.96 -6.88
C ALA A 179 -31.94 -8.60 -7.61
N ALA A 180 -32.56 -9.60 -8.26
CA ALA A 180 -33.83 -9.40 -8.94
C ALA A 180 -34.84 -8.73 -7.99
N SER A 181 -35.37 -7.58 -8.41
CA SER A 181 -36.17 -6.67 -7.57
C SER A 181 -37.43 -7.32 -6.95
N ASP A 182 -37.82 -8.49 -7.45
CA ASP A 182 -38.97 -9.25 -6.99
C ASP A 182 -38.65 -10.32 -5.93
N ILE A 183 -37.38 -10.67 -5.69
CA ILE A 183 -36.97 -11.62 -4.62
C ILE A 183 -37.52 -11.22 -3.24
N PRO A 184 -37.50 -9.94 -2.80
CA PRO A 184 -38.04 -9.56 -1.49
C PRO A 184 -39.56 -9.78 -1.42
N LYS A 185 -40.29 -9.46 -2.50
CA LYS A 185 -41.74 -9.67 -2.60
C LYS A 185 -42.08 -11.16 -2.59
N GLN A 186 -41.37 -11.96 -3.38
CA GLN A 186 -41.53 -13.41 -3.43
C GLN A 186 -41.22 -14.05 -2.07
N THR A 187 -40.17 -13.58 -1.39
CA THR A 187 -39.81 -14.06 -0.04
C THR A 187 -40.92 -13.76 0.97
N LEU A 188 -41.49 -12.55 0.95
CA LEU A 188 -42.62 -12.19 1.80
C LEU A 188 -43.87 -13.03 1.49
N ASP A 189 -44.14 -13.30 0.22
CA ASP A 189 -45.27 -14.14 -0.18
C ASP A 189 -45.06 -15.61 0.21
N ILE A 190 -43.84 -16.14 0.07
CA ILE A 190 -43.49 -17.49 0.55
C ILE A 190 -43.58 -17.55 2.07
N GLN A 191 -43.14 -16.53 2.81
CA GLN A 191 -43.28 -16.47 4.27
C GLN A 191 -44.77 -16.45 4.70
N ARG A 192 -45.61 -15.66 4.01
CA ARG A 192 -47.06 -15.64 4.27
C ARG A 192 -47.69 -17.00 3.99
N LYS A 193 -47.38 -17.61 2.84
CA LYS A 193 -47.86 -18.95 2.47
C LYS A 193 -47.40 -20.01 3.47
N SER A 194 -46.13 -19.98 3.86
CA SER A 194 -45.54 -20.85 4.88
C SER A 194 -46.27 -20.69 6.22
N LYS A 195 -46.53 -19.47 6.68
CA LYS A 195 -47.28 -19.22 7.93
C LYS A 195 -48.71 -19.77 7.88
N ILE A 196 -49.39 -19.62 6.73
CA ILE A 196 -50.73 -20.20 6.52
C ILE A 196 -50.66 -21.72 6.54
N LEU A 197 -49.72 -22.34 5.83
CA LEU A 197 -49.56 -23.79 5.81
C LEU A 197 -49.17 -24.34 7.19
N ALA A 198 -48.28 -23.66 7.91
CA ALA A 198 -47.90 -24.00 9.28
C ALA A 198 -49.09 -23.91 10.24
N SER A 199 -50.00 -22.95 10.04
CA SER A 199 -51.24 -22.87 10.85
C SER A 199 -52.24 -23.99 10.54
N LYS A 200 -52.20 -24.58 9.33
CA LYS A 200 -53.04 -25.73 8.94
C LYS A 200 -52.43 -27.08 9.26
N LEU A 201 -51.13 -27.12 9.53
CA LEU A 201 -50.39 -28.31 9.93
C LEU A 201 -50.99 -29.02 11.17
N PRO A 202 -51.36 -28.32 12.26
CA PRO A 202 -52.02 -28.97 13.39
C PRO A 202 -53.39 -29.54 13.02
N GLU A 203 -54.21 -28.85 12.22
CA GLU A 203 -55.51 -29.39 11.78
C GLU A 203 -55.36 -30.66 10.92
N ILE A 204 -54.32 -30.71 10.07
CA ILE A 204 -54.01 -31.89 9.26
C ILE A 204 -53.43 -33.00 10.14
N GLN A 205 -52.56 -32.67 11.10
CA GLN A 205 -52.05 -33.63 12.09
C GLN A 205 -53.17 -34.21 12.93
N ASP A 206 -54.14 -33.41 13.36
CA ASP A 206 -55.33 -33.84 14.10
C ASP A 206 -56.23 -34.71 13.24
N ARG A 207 -56.39 -34.40 11.94
CA ARG A 207 -57.10 -35.27 10.99
C ARG A 207 -56.37 -36.58 10.73
N ILE A 208 -55.05 -36.56 10.62
CA ILE A 208 -54.23 -37.77 10.48
C ILE A 208 -54.31 -38.58 11.77
N ALA A 209 -54.24 -37.98 12.94
CA ALA A 209 -54.41 -38.63 14.23
C ALA A 209 -55.81 -39.24 14.38
N ALA A 210 -56.85 -38.53 13.93
CA ALA A 210 -58.21 -39.05 13.87
C ALA A 210 -58.34 -40.20 12.87
N LEU A 211 -57.75 -40.08 11.68
CA LEU A 211 -57.75 -41.14 10.67
C LEU A 211 -56.90 -42.34 11.09
N SER A 212 -55.76 -42.14 11.77
CA SER A 212 -54.89 -43.19 12.26
C SER A 212 -55.50 -43.90 13.47
N SER A 213 -56.18 -43.16 14.36
CA SER A 213 -57.00 -43.76 15.42
C SER A 213 -58.22 -44.52 14.86
N SER A 214 -58.75 -44.11 13.69
CA SER A 214 -59.75 -44.88 12.95
C SER A 214 -59.15 -46.04 12.13
N SER A 215 -57.84 -46.00 11.88
CA SER A 215 -57.06 -47.01 11.16
C SER A 215 -56.15 -47.82 12.08
N ASP A 216 -56.48 -47.96 13.37
CA ASP A 216 -55.87 -48.95 14.28
C ASP A 216 -56.16 -50.42 13.85
N SER A 217 -56.68 -50.62 12.63
CA SER A 217 -56.69 -51.89 11.92
C SER A 217 -55.52 -52.08 10.95
N SER A 218 -54.63 -51.08 10.77
CA SER A 218 -53.56 -51.12 9.76
C SER A 218 -52.20 -50.61 10.22
N THR A 219 -51.83 -50.78 11.49
CA THR A 219 -50.39 -50.94 11.78
C THR A 219 -49.96 -52.24 11.09
N PRO A 220 -49.01 -52.24 10.12
CA PRO A 220 -48.47 -53.50 9.64
C PRO A 220 -47.90 -54.21 10.86
N LYS A 221 -48.41 -55.41 11.15
CA LYS A 221 -47.91 -56.22 12.27
C LYS A 221 -46.40 -56.29 12.12
N LEU A 222 -45.68 -55.66 13.04
CA LEU A 222 -44.22 -55.64 13.09
C LEU A 222 -43.78 -57.10 13.18
N THR A 223 -43.55 -57.71 12.02
CA THR A 223 -43.25 -59.12 11.91
C THR A 223 -41.74 -59.23 12.04
N VAL A 224 -41.24 -60.26 12.71
CA VAL A 224 -39.79 -60.48 12.92
C VAL A 224 -38.98 -60.37 11.61
N GLN A 225 -39.61 -60.66 10.46
CA GLN A 225 -39.00 -60.51 9.14
C GLN A 225 -38.73 -59.05 8.73
N VAL A 226 -39.62 -58.11 9.10
CA VAL A 226 -39.44 -56.67 8.82
C VAL A 226 -38.30 -56.12 9.68
N VAL A 227 -38.27 -56.50 10.96
CA VAL A 227 -37.17 -56.13 11.87
C VAL A 227 -35.84 -56.68 11.38
N LYS A 228 -35.80 -57.92 10.86
CA LYS A 228 -34.58 -58.49 10.27
C LYS A 228 -34.11 -57.74 9.02
N ALA A 229 -35.02 -57.32 8.15
CA ALA A 229 -34.67 -56.53 6.98
C ALA A 229 -34.09 -55.16 7.39
N GLU A 230 -34.70 -54.50 8.37
CA GLU A 230 -34.21 -53.24 8.93
C GLU A 230 -32.85 -53.41 9.65
N GLU A 231 -32.62 -54.53 10.34
CA GLU A 231 -31.34 -54.87 10.96
C GLU A 231 -30.23 -55.08 9.91
N ASP A 232 -30.54 -55.73 8.79
CA ASP A 232 -29.57 -55.96 7.72
C ASP A 232 -29.26 -54.67 6.96
N ASP A 233 -30.27 -53.82 6.73
CA ASP A 233 -30.05 -52.47 6.21
C ASP A 233 -29.17 -51.65 7.17
N PHE A 234 -29.44 -51.70 8.48
CA PHE A 234 -28.65 -51.00 9.49
C PHE A 234 -27.20 -51.47 9.53
N LYS A 235 -26.93 -52.77 9.39
CA LYS A 235 -25.56 -53.29 9.24
C LYS A 235 -24.89 -52.76 7.98
N GLY A 236 -25.62 -52.71 6.86
CA GLY A 236 -25.12 -52.10 5.62
C GLY A 236 -24.81 -50.61 5.78
N TRP A 237 -25.61 -49.86 6.54
CA TRP A 237 -25.32 -48.47 6.88
C TRP A 237 -24.10 -48.33 7.80
N LEU A 238 -23.92 -49.22 8.77
CA LEU A 238 -22.75 -49.22 9.65
C LEU A 238 -21.44 -49.49 8.88
N GLU A 239 -21.47 -50.41 7.91
CA GLU A 239 -20.32 -50.65 7.03
C GLU A 239 -19.98 -49.40 6.21
N LYS A 240 -20.98 -48.77 5.59
CA LYS A 240 -20.80 -47.50 4.86
C LYS A 240 -20.24 -46.38 5.74
N VAL A 241 -20.73 -46.25 6.97
CA VAL A 241 -20.25 -45.25 7.92
C VAL A 241 -18.79 -45.53 8.29
N LYS A 242 -18.42 -46.78 8.56
CA LYS A 242 -17.02 -47.15 8.82
C LYS A 242 -16.12 -46.84 7.63
N ASP A 243 -16.56 -47.13 6.41
CA ASP A 243 -15.81 -46.83 5.20
C ASP A 243 -15.62 -45.32 5.04
N LEU A 244 -16.67 -44.52 5.21
CA LEU A 244 -16.60 -43.06 5.15
C LEU A 244 -15.73 -42.47 6.27
N GLU A 245 -15.83 -42.98 7.50
CA GLU A 245 -14.95 -42.58 8.60
C GLU A 245 -13.49 -42.89 8.29
N SER A 246 -13.20 -44.03 7.66
CA SER A 246 -11.83 -44.38 7.23
C SER A 246 -11.31 -43.40 6.17
N GLN A 247 -12.15 -43.01 5.21
CA GLN A 247 -11.81 -42.02 4.19
C GLN A 247 -11.58 -40.65 4.80
N VAL A 248 -12.44 -40.20 5.72
CA VAL A 248 -12.30 -38.90 6.41
C VAL A 248 -11.08 -38.87 7.31
N ARG A 249 -10.77 -39.97 8.02
CA ARG A 249 -9.54 -40.07 8.83
C ARG A 249 -8.27 -39.89 8.00
N ALA A 250 -8.25 -40.33 6.74
CA ALA A 250 -7.11 -40.12 5.85
C ALA A 250 -6.84 -38.64 5.54
N PHE A 251 -7.85 -37.77 5.71
CA PHE A 251 -7.74 -36.32 5.53
C PHE A 251 -7.71 -35.54 6.86
N HIS A 252 -7.65 -36.24 8.00
CA HIS A 252 -7.65 -35.59 9.31
C HIS A 252 -6.38 -34.76 9.51
N GLY A 253 -6.54 -33.46 9.73
CA GLY A 253 -5.45 -32.50 9.92
C GLY A 253 -5.15 -31.64 8.69
N LEU A 254 -5.79 -31.87 7.53
CA LEU A 254 -5.67 -30.98 6.38
C LEU A 254 -6.73 -29.84 6.44
N PRO A 255 -6.36 -28.60 6.08
CA PRO A 255 -7.28 -27.47 5.90
C PRO A 255 -8.37 -27.75 4.85
N HIS A 256 -9.50 -27.06 4.97
CA HIS A 256 -10.62 -27.17 4.02
C HIS A 256 -10.27 -26.60 2.62
N ASP A 257 -9.33 -25.64 2.56
CA ASP A 257 -8.87 -25.06 1.30
C ASP A 257 -7.82 -25.95 0.63
N THR A 258 -8.05 -26.31 -0.63
CA THR A 258 -7.20 -27.25 -1.38
C THR A 258 -5.76 -26.77 -1.56
N ASP A 259 -5.57 -25.46 -1.67
CA ASP A 259 -4.24 -24.86 -1.86
C ASP A 259 -3.45 -24.82 -0.54
N LEU A 260 -4.13 -24.53 0.58
CA LEU A 260 -3.51 -24.60 1.91
C LEU A 260 -3.16 -26.05 2.28
N ALA A 261 -4.05 -26.99 1.98
CA ALA A 261 -3.80 -28.43 2.17
C ALA A 261 -2.57 -28.92 1.38
N ARG A 262 -2.34 -28.40 0.17
CA ARG A 262 -1.14 -28.72 -0.62
C ARG A 262 0.13 -28.16 0.02
N LEU A 263 0.10 -26.92 0.49
CA LEU A 263 1.24 -26.30 1.17
C LEU A 263 1.63 -27.05 2.44
N GLU A 264 0.67 -27.44 3.26
CA GLU A 264 0.93 -28.23 4.48
C GLU A 264 1.44 -29.64 4.17
N LEU A 265 0.96 -30.27 3.09
CA LEU A 265 1.49 -31.57 2.64
C LEU A 265 2.95 -31.42 2.18
N GLU A 266 3.28 -30.35 1.46
CA GLU A 266 4.65 -30.06 1.04
C GLU A 266 5.58 -29.79 2.24
N SER A 267 5.11 -29.03 3.24
CA SER A 267 5.90 -28.80 4.46
C SER A 267 6.16 -30.09 5.24
N LEU A 268 5.13 -30.91 5.47
CA LEU A 268 5.28 -32.22 6.13
C LEU A 268 6.20 -33.17 5.33
N ARG A 269 6.18 -33.11 4.00
CA ARG A 269 7.12 -33.87 3.15
C ARG A 269 8.55 -33.38 3.28
N MET A 270 8.77 -32.08 3.48
CA MET A 270 10.12 -31.57 3.74
C MET A 270 10.60 -32.04 5.12
N GLU A 271 9.77 -31.91 6.16
CA GLU A 271 10.09 -32.39 7.50
C GLU A 271 10.42 -33.89 7.52
N LEU A 272 9.64 -34.72 6.82
CA LEU A 272 9.96 -36.15 6.70
C LEU A 272 11.29 -36.42 6.01
N ARG A 273 11.65 -35.64 4.97
CA ARG A 273 12.96 -35.79 4.33
C ARG A 273 14.08 -35.38 5.26
N ASP A 274 13.89 -34.33 6.03
CA ASP A 274 14.90 -33.86 6.99
C ASP A 274 15.09 -34.86 8.14
N LEU A 275 14.00 -35.38 8.72
CA LEU A 275 14.07 -36.47 9.69
C LEU A 275 14.68 -37.74 9.12
N THR A 276 14.45 -38.04 7.83
CA THR A 276 15.07 -39.18 7.16
C THR A 276 16.57 -38.97 7.01
N ARG A 277 17.02 -37.76 6.64
CA ARG A 277 18.45 -37.40 6.58
C ARG A 277 19.10 -37.45 7.95
N GLU A 278 18.43 -36.96 8.99
CA GLU A 278 18.93 -37.06 10.36
C GLU A 278 19.08 -38.52 10.80
N ARG A 279 18.05 -39.35 10.54
CA ARG A 279 18.10 -40.79 10.79
C ARG A 279 19.28 -41.44 10.06
N ASP A 280 19.44 -41.14 8.78
CA ASP A 280 20.47 -41.76 7.94
C ASP A 280 21.87 -41.30 8.38
N GLY A 281 22.06 -40.03 8.74
CA GLY A 281 23.32 -39.52 9.29
C GLY A 281 23.65 -40.11 10.66
N LEU A 282 22.66 -40.28 11.54
CA LEU A 282 22.83 -40.99 12.81
C LEU A 282 23.17 -42.46 12.59
N PHE A 283 22.57 -43.10 11.58
CA PHE A 283 22.83 -44.49 11.23
C PHE A 283 24.24 -44.67 10.66
N GLU A 284 24.66 -43.82 9.72
CA GLU A 284 26.03 -43.80 9.18
C GLU A 284 27.05 -43.60 10.31
N GLY A 285 26.81 -42.66 11.21
CA GLY A 285 27.67 -42.44 12.39
C GLY A 285 27.75 -43.64 13.34
N LEU A 286 26.69 -44.45 13.43
CA LEU A 286 26.71 -45.70 14.19
C LEU A 286 27.52 -46.79 13.47
N VAL A 287 27.34 -46.93 12.15
CA VAL A 287 28.05 -47.91 11.31
C VAL A 287 29.55 -47.61 11.24
N GLU A 288 29.97 -46.34 11.18
CA GLU A 288 31.38 -45.95 11.18
C GLU A 288 32.09 -46.22 12.53
N ARG A 289 31.35 -46.19 13.65
CA ARG A 289 31.90 -46.52 14.97
C ARG A 289 32.07 -48.03 15.16
N GLU A 290 31.18 -48.82 14.58
CA GLU A 290 31.16 -50.29 14.68
C GLU A 290 32.05 -50.98 13.62
N SER A 291 32.43 -50.29 12.53
CA SER A 291 33.24 -50.87 11.46
C SER A 291 34.75 -50.83 11.75
N PRO A 292 35.47 -51.97 11.67
CA PRO A 292 36.91 -52.00 11.94
C PRO A 292 37.70 -51.21 10.88
N LYS A 293 38.40 -50.15 11.29
CA LYS A 293 39.32 -49.41 10.41
C LYS A 293 40.43 -50.35 9.91
N LYS A 294 40.38 -50.70 8.62
CA LYS A 294 41.45 -51.47 7.95
C LYS A 294 42.69 -50.59 7.86
N GLY A 295 43.65 -50.81 8.77
CA GLY A 295 44.96 -50.16 8.72
C GLY A 295 45.69 -50.51 7.42
N ARG A 296 46.03 -49.49 6.62
CA ARG A 296 46.96 -49.64 5.49
C ARG A 296 48.36 -49.92 6.04
N ARG A 297 48.90 -51.09 5.73
CA ARG A 297 50.34 -51.37 5.66
C ARG A 297 50.74 -51.38 4.19
#